data_AF-A0A1W2FWL2-F1
#
_entry.id   AF-A0A1W2FWL2-F1
#
_cell.length_a   1.000
_cell.length_b   1.000
_cell.length_c   1.000
_cell.angle_alpha   90.00
_cell.angle_beta   90.00
_cell.angle_gamma   90.00
#
_symmetry.space_group_name_H-M   'P 1'
#
loop_
_entity.id
_entity.type
_entity.pdbx_description
1 polymer ?
#
loop_
_entity_poly.entity_id
_entity_poly.type
_entity_poly.pdbx_seq_one_letter_code
_entity_poly.pdbx_strand_id
1 'polypeptide(L)'
;MIRDILRGRHVTDPDPRGLRLRGARIDGRLDLENITSSMWLELTDCFLELGVNARDADLKGLVLSGSQLNHPTEPPLDGTRLSTTAVFLDRTIIDAHAAEGAVRLFGAHLGGLECDGARLDNDSGPALYAERLHVDHDLFLGGDFQATASGDDVVLDLSSTHIGGVLVLNPNSLQHRTHPHHKLRLDGLTYTGLPREVTPDQWLALLRHDTIDYAAQPYQHLAAAHRAAGHDHEARQVLIAQRQDQIRRRALTGRTARTWARLTGLLLGYGYKPWRALIALAAVLTAAVLAAVVLGGAYGALTQIRTPPPATPVPCTWLEHVGVGLDLGTPLLTTGTRTRCDTTNTGPGHTLTIIGWTLRLLAWAFATLFIAGFTGAVRKT
;
A
#
# COMPACT_ATOMS: atom_id res chain seq x y z
N MET A 1 21.91 27.69 32.38
CA MET A 1 22.36 28.76 31.45
C MET A 1 21.60 28.78 30.13
N ILE A 2 21.72 27.80 29.22
CA ILE A 2 20.98 27.81 27.92
C ILE A 2 19.47 27.96 28.16
N ARG A 3 18.89 27.12 29.02
CA ARG A 3 17.48 27.19 29.45
C ARG A 3 17.11 28.58 29.98
N ASP A 4 17.96 29.20 30.80
CA ASP A 4 17.68 30.51 31.41
C ASP A 4 17.74 31.66 30.40
N ILE A 5 18.66 31.57 29.42
CA ILE A 5 18.71 32.48 28.28
C ILE A 5 17.39 32.37 27.51
N LEU A 6 16.97 31.15 27.15
CA LEU A 6 15.72 30.91 26.41
C LEU A 6 14.46 31.38 27.15
N ARG A 7 14.48 31.39 28.48
CA ARG A 7 13.42 31.97 29.31
C ARG A 7 13.45 33.50 29.41
N GLY A 8 14.40 34.17 28.75
CA GLY A 8 14.59 35.61 28.82
C GLY A 8 15.11 36.12 30.16
N ARG A 9 15.60 35.25 31.05
CA ARG A 9 16.07 35.67 32.39
C ARG A 9 17.38 36.46 32.36
N HIS A 10 18.17 36.27 31.32
CA HIS A 10 19.49 36.89 31.17
C HIS A 10 19.56 37.95 30.08
N VAL A 11 18.53 38.07 29.23
CA VAL A 11 18.54 38.98 28.08
C VAL A 11 17.16 39.64 27.97
N THR A 12 17.12 40.96 28.17
CA THR A 12 15.89 41.77 28.12
C THR A 12 15.42 42.09 26.71
N ASP A 13 16.32 42.05 25.72
CA ASP A 13 16.03 42.21 24.29
C ASP A 13 16.84 41.17 23.50
N PRO A 14 16.36 39.92 23.41
CA PRO A 14 17.10 38.86 22.74
C PRO A 14 17.20 39.11 21.24
N ASP A 15 18.38 38.84 20.68
CA ASP A 15 18.62 38.94 19.23
C ASP A 15 17.54 38.12 18.49
N PRO A 16 16.88 38.68 17.46
CA PRO A 16 15.82 37.99 16.71
C PRO A 16 16.30 36.70 16.02
N ARG A 17 17.62 36.52 15.82
CA ARG A 17 18.23 35.29 15.33
C ARG A 17 18.29 34.18 16.39
N GLY A 18 18.00 34.49 17.65
CA GLY A 18 18.00 33.54 18.76
C GLY A 18 19.39 33.15 19.25
N LEU A 19 19.47 32.01 19.95
CA LEU A 19 20.71 31.47 20.50
C LEU A 19 21.35 30.50 19.51
N ARG A 20 22.57 30.82 19.07
CA ARG A 20 23.34 30.02 18.10
C ARG A 20 24.65 29.55 18.71
N LEU A 21 24.83 28.24 18.80
CA LEU A 21 26.06 27.59 19.23
C LEU A 21 26.57 26.71 18.09
N ARG A 22 27.89 26.74 17.88
CA ARG A 22 28.55 25.92 16.88
C ARG A 22 29.77 25.22 17.45
N GLY A 23 29.92 23.93 17.16
CA GLY A 23 31.09 23.16 17.61
C GLY A 23 31.19 22.99 19.13
N ALA A 24 30.09 23.21 19.86
CA ALA A 24 30.08 23.19 21.31
C ALA A 24 29.83 21.77 21.83
N ARG A 25 30.49 21.42 22.93
CA ARG A 25 30.14 20.24 23.74
C ARG A 25 29.25 20.70 24.89
N ILE A 26 28.02 20.18 24.93
CA ILE A 26 27.06 20.43 26.01
C ILE A 26 27.09 19.21 26.92
N ASP A 27 27.63 19.42 28.11
CA ASP A 27 27.62 18.43 29.19
C ASP A 27 26.24 18.35 29.84
N GLY A 28 25.86 17.15 30.24
CA GLY A 28 24.53 16.85 30.75
C GLY A 28 23.42 16.92 29.70
N ARG A 29 22.17 16.88 30.18
CA ARG A 29 20.98 16.92 29.33
C ARG A 29 20.50 18.35 29.15
N LEU A 30 20.26 18.76 27.91
CA LEU A 30 19.68 20.07 27.63
C LEU A 30 18.18 20.04 27.91
N ASP A 31 17.80 20.48 29.11
CA ASP A 31 16.41 20.54 29.55
C ASP A 31 15.71 21.82 29.08
N LEU A 32 14.79 21.66 28.12
CA LEU A 32 13.87 22.65 27.58
C LEU A 32 12.42 22.31 27.93
N GLU A 33 12.17 21.38 28.86
CA GLU A 33 10.82 20.94 29.19
C GLU A 33 9.95 22.09 29.70
N ASN A 34 8.71 22.19 29.21
CA ASN A 34 7.72 23.21 29.59
C ASN A 34 8.15 24.67 29.38
N ILE A 35 9.13 24.95 28.50
CA ILE A 35 9.52 26.34 28.22
C ILE A 35 8.73 26.90 27.03
N THR A 36 8.40 28.19 27.11
CA THR A 36 7.95 28.98 25.96
C THR A 36 9.05 29.97 25.60
N SER A 37 9.51 29.95 24.35
CA SER A 37 10.56 30.83 23.85
C SER A 37 10.28 31.26 22.41
N SER A 38 10.27 32.57 22.19
CA SER A 38 10.18 33.15 20.84
C SER A 38 11.52 33.16 20.09
N MET A 39 12.60 32.68 20.71
CA MET A 39 13.93 32.60 20.10
C MET A 39 14.15 31.25 19.42
N TRP A 40 14.89 31.30 18.31
CA TRP A 40 15.49 30.10 17.71
C TRP A 40 16.57 29.53 18.64
N LEU A 41 16.63 28.20 18.72
CA LEU A 41 17.77 27.49 19.29
C LEU A 41 18.49 26.75 18.17
N GLU A 42 19.70 27.18 17.86
CA GLU A 42 20.53 26.58 16.82
C GLU A 42 21.80 26.00 17.43
N LEU A 43 21.92 24.69 17.36
CA LEU A 43 23.08 23.91 17.79
C LEU A 43 23.62 23.20 16.55
N THR A 44 24.62 23.80 15.92
CA THR A 44 25.22 23.27 14.68
C THR A 44 26.55 22.61 14.96
N ASP A 45 26.78 21.42 14.42
CA ASP A 45 28.03 20.67 14.63
C ASP A 45 28.38 20.48 16.13
N CYS A 46 27.37 20.38 17.00
CA CYS A 46 27.53 20.28 18.45
C CYS A 46 27.52 18.82 18.94
N PHE A 47 28.07 18.57 20.13
CA PHE A 47 27.99 17.27 20.80
C PHE A 47 27.15 17.42 22.07
N LEU A 48 26.02 16.71 22.15
CA LEU A 48 25.12 16.69 23.29
C LEU A 48 25.19 15.32 23.96
N GLU A 49 25.85 15.26 25.12
CA GLU A 49 26.18 13.99 25.77
C GLU A 49 24.95 13.20 26.26
N LEU A 50 23.94 13.92 26.75
CA LEU A 50 22.65 13.37 27.20
C LEU A 50 21.47 13.98 26.43
N GLY A 51 21.69 14.44 25.20
CA GLY A 51 20.63 14.87 24.31
C GLY A 51 19.82 16.11 24.75
N VAL A 52 18.61 16.24 24.21
CA VAL A 52 17.68 17.36 24.43
C VAL A 52 16.33 16.83 24.93
N ASN A 53 15.85 17.37 26.05
CA ASN A 53 14.48 17.22 26.49
C ASN A 53 13.69 18.48 26.13
N ALA A 54 12.85 18.42 25.10
CA ALA A 54 11.98 19.50 24.64
C ALA A 54 10.49 19.15 24.83
N ARG A 55 10.18 18.31 25.83
CA ARG A 55 8.82 17.92 26.16
C ARG A 55 7.96 19.13 26.55
N ASP A 56 6.75 19.21 26.00
CA ASP A 56 5.81 20.31 26.28
C ASP A 56 6.39 21.72 26.03
N ALA A 57 7.46 21.82 25.23
CA ALA A 57 8.08 23.10 24.92
C ALA A 57 7.34 23.78 23.76
N ASP A 58 7.29 25.11 23.79
CA ASP A 58 6.85 25.95 22.68
C ASP A 58 8.02 26.83 22.24
N LEU A 59 8.65 26.46 21.13
CA LEU A 59 9.87 27.08 20.64
C LEU A 59 9.61 27.74 19.29
N LYS A 60 10.34 28.81 18.98
CA LYS A 60 10.28 29.36 17.62
C LYS A 60 10.82 28.38 16.58
N GLY A 61 11.91 27.69 16.90
CA GLY A 61 12.62 26.78 16.00
C GLY A 61 13.73 26.03 16.73
N LEU A 62 13.97 24.77 16.34
CA LEU A 62 15.03 23.93 16.88
C LEU A 62 15.90 23.40 15.74
N VAL A 63 17.18 23.77 15.73
CA VAL A 63 18.15 23.32 14.74
C VAL A 63 19.23 22.52 15.45
N LEU A 64 19.42 21.27 15.04
CA LEU A 64 20.45 20.35 15.54
C LEU A 64 21.35 19.84 14.40
N SER A 65 21.38 20.54 13.26
CA SER A 65 22.06 20.10 12.04
C SER A 65 23.55 19.79 12.28
N GLY A 66 23.99 18.62 11.81
CA GLY A 66 25.37 18.13 11.98
C GLY A 66 25.74 17.76 13.42
N SER A 67 24.83 17.90 14.38
CA SER A 67 25.11 17.58 15.79
C SER A 67 25.02 16.09 16.08
N GLN A 68 25.66 15.68 17.17
CA GLN A 68 25.64 14.33 17.69
C GLN A 68 24.88 14.32 19.01
N LEU A 69 23.86 13.46 19.12
CA LEU A 69 23.04 13.33 20.32
C LEU A 69 23.07 11.89 20.79
N ASN A 70 23.44 11.70 22.06
CA ASN A 70 23.47 10.39 22.68
C ASN A 70 22.64 10.42 23.96
N HIS A 71 22.15 9.25 24.37
CA HIS A 71 21.59 9.07 25.70
C HIS A 71 21.56 7.57 26.06
N PRO A 72 21.96 7.19 27.29
CA PRO A 72 22.14 5.77 27.65
C PRO A 72 20.84 4.97 27.85
N THR A 73 19.69 5.63 28.04
CA THR A 73 18.42 4.94 28.37
C THR A 73 17.16 5.63 27.84
N GLU A 74 17.06 6.95 28.00
CA GLU A 74 15.96 7.78 27.47
C GLU A 74 16.23 8.27 26.03
N PRO A 75 15.22 8.82 25.33
CA PRO A 75 15.40 9.39 24.00
C PRO A 75 16.44 10.53 23.97
N PRO A 76 17.46 10.47 23.10
CA PRO A 76 18.37 11.59 22.86
C PRO A 76 17.67 12.87 22.39
N LEU A 77 16.53 12.77 21.69
CA LEU A 77 15.65 13.91 21.42
C LEU A 77 14.22 13.56 21.84
N ASP A 78 13.78 14.08 22.98
CA ASP A 78 12.38 13.98 23.43
C ASP A 78 11.65 15.30 23.17
N GLY A 79 10.95 15.37 22.04
CA GLY A 79 10.04 16.45 21.67
C GLY A 79 8.57 16.07 21.85
N THR A 80 8.24 15.26 22.85
CA THR A 80 6.83 14.92 23.15
C THR A 80 6.00 16.20 23.34
N ARG A 81 4.95 16.39 22.54
CA ARG A 81 4.10 17.61 22.52
C ARG A 81 4.88 18.91 22.31
N LEU A 82 6.01 18.85 21.62
CA LEU A 82 6.75 20.04 21.19
C LEU A 82 5.94 20.84 20.16
N SER A 83 5.80 22.13 20.37
CA SER A 83 5.28 23.10 19.40
C SER A 83 6.45 23.91 18.83
N THR A 84 6.64 23.93 17.51
CA THR A 84 7.67 24.77 16.88
C THR A 84 7.43 25.04 15.39
N THR A 85 8.00 26.13 14.86
CA THR A 85 7.88 26.43 13.42
C THR A 85 8.67 25.43 12.56
N ALA A 86 9.78 24.90 13.07
CA ALA A 86 10.58 23.91 12.34
C ALA A 86 11.51 23.14 13.28
N VAL A 87 11.81 21.90 12.89
CA VAL A 87 12.88 21.08 13.46
C VAL A 87 13.81 20.66 12.34
N PHE A 88 15.08 21.03 12.45
CA PHE A 88 16.14 20.68 11.49
C PHE A 88 17.13 19.71 12.12
N LEU A 89 17.17 18.49 11.61
CA LEU A 89 18.05 17.40 12.01
C LEU A 89 19.00 16.98 10.87
N ASP A 90 19.24 17.87 9.91
CA ASP A 90 20.08 17.57 8.74
C ASP A 90 21.46 17.08 9.16
N ARG A 91 21.87 15.91 8.66
CA ARG A 91 23.16 15.28 9.01
C ARG A 91 23.39 15.08 10.51
N THR A 92 22.34 15.12 11.33
CA THR A 92 22.42 14.81 12.75
C THR A 92 22.69 13.31 12.92
N ILE A 93 23.53 12.94 13.87
CA ILE A 93 23.82 11.54 14.22
C ILE A 93 23.25 11.30 15.61
N ILE A 94 22.45 10.25 15.76
CA ILE A 94 21.82 9.89 17.02
C ILE A 94 22.06 8.42 17.29
N ASP A 95 22.73 8.13 18.41
CA ASP A 95 22.88 6.78 18.96
C ASP A 95 22.04 6.67 20.24
N ALA A 96 21.04 5.79 20.22
CA ALA A 96 20.06 5.65 21.29
C ALA A 96 19.93 4.22 21.80
N HIS A 97 19.57 4.13 23.09
CA HIS A 97 19.22 2.90 23.79
C HIS A 97 17.85 3.05 24.46
N ALA A 98 16.88 3.59 23.70
CA ALA A 98 15.60 4.06 24.24
C ALA A 98 14.42 3.28 23.68
N ALA A 99 13.63 2.65 24.56
CA ALA A 99 12.42 1.94 24.16
C ALA A 99 11.38 2.88 23.54
N GLU A 100 11.35 4.14 23.96
CA GLU A 100 10.42 5.17 23.50
C GLU A 100 10.81 5.85 22.18
N GLY A 101 12.00 5.53 21.66
CA GLY A 101 12.53 5.97 20.38
C GLY A 101 13.78 6.88 20.47
N ALA A 102 14.62 6.91 19.42
CA ALA A 102 15.79 7.79 19.39
C ALA A 102 15.39 9.27 19.23
N VAL A 103 14.48 9.52 18.29
CA VAL A 103 13.78 10.80 18.14
C VAL A 103 12.31 10.57 18.47
N ARG A 104 11.85 11.16 19.57
CA ARG A 104 10.46 11.06 20.03
C ARG A 104 9.73 12.38 19.79
N LEU A 105 8.76 12.38 18.89
CA LEU A 105 7.93 13.53 18.52
C LEU A 105 6.43 13.26 18.75
N PHE A 106 6.13 12.47 19.78
CA PHE A 106 4.78 12.04 20.09
C PHE A 106 3.84 13.23 20.34
N GLY A 107 2.81 13.38 19.50
CA GLY A 107 1.84 14.47 19.62
C GLY A 107 2.43 15.87 19.43
N ALA A 108 3.61 16.00 18.82
CA ALA A 108 4.22 17.29 18.51
C ALA A 108 3.47 18.01 17.37
N HIS A 109 3.55 19.33 17.34
CA HIS A 109 3.05 20.17 16.25
C HIS A 109 4.21 21.01 15.71
N LEU A 110 4.66 20.68 14.50
CA LEU A 110 5.79 21.30 13.83
C LEU A 110 5.30 22.02 12.57
N GLY A 111 5.91 23.16 12.21
CA GLY A 111 5.68 23.73 10.88
C GLY A 111 6.34 22.90 9.77
N GLY A 112 7.50 22.30 10.03
CA GLY A 112 8.24 21.40 9.13
C GLY A 112 9.24 20.53 9.88
N LEU A 113 9.54 19.35 9.33
CA LEU A 113 10.56 18.44 9.88
C LEU A 113 11.54 18.04 8.78
N GLU A 114 12.80 18.38 8.99
CA GLU A 114 13.90 18.13 8.05
C GLU A 114 14.90 17.17 8.68
N CYS A 115 15.11 16.00 8.06
CA CYS A 115 16.06 14.99 8.54
C CYS A 115 17.01 14.54 7.43
N ASP A 116 17.18 15.32 6.36
CA ASP A 116 17.99 14.92 5.22
C ASP A 116 19.45 14.61 5.64
N GLY A 117 19.91 13.41 5.27
CA GLY A 117 21.24 12.93 5.64
C GLY A 117 21.42 12.55 7.12
N ALA A 118 20.38 12.61 7.95
CA ALA A 118 20.48 12.22 9.37
C ALA A 118 20.68 10.70 9.52
N ARG A 119 21.39 10.30 10.58
CA ARG A 119 21.62 8.89 10.93
C ARG A 119 21.04 8.63 12.30
N LEU A 120 19.97 7.86 12.35
CA LEU A 120 19.26 7.51 13.58
C LEU A 120 19.50 6.02 13.85
N ASP A 121 20.20 5.70 14.93
CA ASP A 121 20.39 4.34 15.40
C ASP A 121 19.75 4.15 16.77
N ASN A 122 18.88 3.14 16.88
CA ASN A 122 18.30 2.74 18.16
C ASN A 122 18.34 1.22 18.29
N ASP A 123 18.83 0.71 19.42
CA ASP A 123 18.88 -0.73 19.67
C ASP A 123 17.75 -1.27 20.55
N SER A 124 16.90 -0.40 21.08
CA SER A 124 15.88 -0.75 22.07
C SER A 124 14.45 -0.42 21.64
N GLY A 125 14.28 0.37 20.58
CA GLY A 125 12.98 0.83 20.09
C GLY A 125 13.07 1.48 18.70
N PRO A 126 12.05 2.27 18.30
CA PRO A 126 12.02 2.91 16.99
C PRO A 126 13.13 3.97 16.82
N ALA A 127 13.62 4.16 15.60
CA ALA A 127 14.55 5.25 15.30
C ALA A 127 13.81 6.61 15.33
N LEU A 128 12.60 6.65 14.79
CA LEU A 128 11.71 7.82 14.87
C LEU A 128 10.34 7.39 15.38
N TYR A 129 9.93 7.92 16.53
CA TYR A 129 8.60 7.75 17.09
C TYR A 129 7.82 9.04 16.93
N ALA A 130 7.00 9.12 15.88
CA ALA A 130 6.24 10.30 15.49
C ALA A 130 4.73 10.05 15.57
N GLU A 131 4.27 9.14 16.43
CA GLU A 131 2.84 8.91 16.59
C GLU A 131 2.10 10.22 16.96
N ARG A 132 1.02 10.51 16.24
CA ARG A 132 0.21 11.74 16.36
C ARG A 132 0.98 13.05 16.10
N LEU A 133 2.10 12.99 15.39
CA LEU A 133 2.80 14.18 14.92
C LEU A 133 1.92 14.97 13.93
N HIS A 134 1.88 16.30 14.08
CA HIS A 134 1.28 17.21 13.11
C HIS A 134 2.38 18.07 12.49
N VAL A 135 2.54 17.99 11.17
CA VAL A 135 3.46 18.82 10.39
C VAL A 135 2.65 19.69 9.45
N ASP A 136 2.73 21.02 9.58
CA ASP A 136 1.93 21.93 8.76
C ASP A 136 2.33 21.91 7.27
N HIS A 137 3.63 21.74 7.01
CA HIS A 137 4.20 21.70 5.67
C HIS A 137 4.81 20.31 5.40
N ASP A 138 6.10 20.27 5.11
CA ASP A 138 6.76 19.09 4.56
C ASP A 138 7.50 18.29 5.65
N LEU A 139 7.60 16.98 5.42
CA LEU A 139 8.39 16.04 6.20
C LEU A 139 9.42 15.39 5.28
N PHE A 140 10.69 15.70 5.51
CA PHE A 140 11.82 15.25 4.69
C PHE A 140 12.65 14.16 5.40
N LEU A 141 12.58 12.93 4.89
CA LEU A 141 13.42 11.78 5.24
C LEU A 141 14.19 11.31 4.00
N GLY A 142 14.83 12.25 3.30
CA GLY A 142 15.47 12.06 2.00
C GLY A 142 17.00 12.08 2.05
N GLY A 143 17.59 12.12 0.86
CA GLY A 143 19.04 12.13 0.67
C GLY A 143 19.72 10.89 1.25
N ASP A 144 20.77 11.10 2.05
CA ASP A 144 21.53 10.04 2.73
C ASP A 144 20.95 9.71 4.12
N PHE A 145 19.67 10.01 4.38
CA PHE A 145 19.01 9.63 5.63
C PHE A 145 19.17 8.12 5.86
N GLN A 146 19.43 7.70 7.10
CA GLN A 146 19.55 6.32 7.52
C GLN A 146 18.87 6.14 8.87
N ALA A 147 18.00 5.15 8.98
CA ALA A 147 17.35 4.82 10.24
C ALA A 147 17.47 3.32 10.50
N THR A 148 18.06 2.99 11.64
CA THR A 148 18.23 1.61 12.09
C THR A 148 17.55 1.43 13.44
N ALA A 149 16.75 0.37 13.57
CA ALA A 149 16.10 0.00 14.81
C ALA A 149 16.33 -1.46 15.17
N SER A 150 16.25 -1.77 16.45
CA SER A 150 16.19 -3.13 16.99
C SER A 150 15.10 -3.21 18.07
N GLY A 151 14.74 -4.44 18.43
CA GLY A 151 13.63 -4.70 19.36
C GLY A 151 12.41 -5.27 18.66
N ASP A 152 11.25 -5.09 19.28
CA ASP A 152 9.96 -5.63 18.83
C ASP A 152 9.12 -4.63 18.03
N ASP A 153 9.50 -3.34 18.03
CA ASP A 153 8.78 -2.27 17.34
C ASP A 153 9.26 -2.05 15.89
N VAL A 154 8.77 -1.00 15.22
CA VAL A 154 9.17 -0.62 13.87
C VAL A 154 10.35 0.34 13.83
N VAL A 155 10.98 0.52 12.67
CA VAL A 155 12.01 1.57 12.49
C VAL A 155 11.43 2.97 12.58
N LEU A 156 10.33 3.25 11.87
CA LEU A 156 9.61 4.53 11.95
C LEU A 156 8.14 4.28 12.29
N ASP A 157 7.68 4.91 13.37
CA ASP A 157 6.26 4.98 13.70
C ASP A 157 5.70 6.34 13.29
N LEU A 158 4.86 6.33 12.25
CA LEU A 158 4.14 7.49 11.74
C LEU A 158 2.62 7.32 11.92
N SER A 159 2.20 6.51 12.89
CA SER A 159 0.78 6.28 13.15
C SER A 159 0.07 7.58 13.53
N SER A 160 -1.13 7.78 12.98
CA SER A 160 -1.93 9.00 13.18
C SER A 160 -1.19 10.32 12.90
N THR A 161 -0.13 10.28 12.10
CA THR A 161 0.62 11.49 11.71
C THR A 161 -0.12 12.27 10.63
N HIS A 162 -0.16 13.59 10.74
CA HIS A 162 -0.69 14.48 9.72
C HIS A 162 0.44 15.32 9.12
N ILE A 163 0.54 15.33 7.80
CA ILE A 163 1.51 16.12 7.04
C ILE A 163 0.71 16.99 6.06
N GLY A 164 0.73 18.30 6.22
CA GLY A 164 -0.02 19.22 5.36
C GLY A 164 0.58 19.32 3.95
N GLY A 165 1.88 19.08 3.82
CA GLY A 165 2.64 19.12 2.58
C GLY A 165 3.12 17.75 2.09
N VAL A 166 4.33 17.73 1.56
CA VAL A 166 4.98 16.60 0.90
C VAL A 166 5.66 15.70 1.94
N LEU A 167 5.49 14.39 1.76
CA LEU A 167 6.27 13.36 2.42
C LEU A 167 7.40 12.90 1.49
N VAL A 168 8.65 13.07 1.93
CA VAL A 168 9.82 12.48 1.28
C VAL A 168 10.32 11.33 2.14
N LEU A 169 10.40 10.13 1.57
CA LEU A 169 10.91 8.95 2.27
C LEU A 169 11.58 8.01 1.27
N ASN A 170 12.87 7.77 1.44
CA ASN A 170 13.56 6.70 0.75
C ASN A 170 13.43 5.38 1.56
N PRO A 171 12.78 4.33 1.06
CA PRO A 171 12.57 3.10 1.85
C PRO A 171 13.82 2.26 2.07
N ASN A 172 14.85 2.46 1.23
CA ASN A 172 16.10 1.69 1.30
C ASN A 172 16.98 2.16 2.48
N SER A 173 16.68 3.31 3.08
CA SER A 173 17.37 3.82 4.26
C SER A 173 16.94 3.17 5.58
N LEU A 174 15.86 2.39 5.56
CA LEU A 174 15.26 1.82 6.76
C LEU A 174 15.71 0.37 6.96
N GLN A 175 16.37 0.11 8.09
CA GLN A 175 16.85 -1.21 8.46
C GLN A 175 16.39 -1.59 9.86
N HIS A 176 15.73 -2.74 9.97
CA HIS A 176 15.47 -3.36 11.27
C HIS A 176 16.44 -4.53 11.46
N ARG A 177 17.22 -4.55 12.55
CA ARG A 177 18.31 -5.53 12.74
C ARG A 177 17.81 -6.95 12.95
N THR A 178 16.72 -7.14 13.70
CA THR A 178 16.16 -8.48 14.03
C THR A 178 15.01 -8.91 13.10
N HIS A 179 14.11 -8.00 12.75
CA HIS A 179 12.91 -8.27 11.96
C HIS A 179 12.89 -7.45 10.64
N PRO A 180 13.45 -7.95 9.52
CA PRO A 180 13.61 -7.18 8.28
C PRO A 180 12.34 -6.51 7.71
N HIS A 181 11.17 -7.04 8.08
CA HIS A 181 9.85 -6.58 7.66
C HIS A 181 9.18 -5.61 8.64
N HIS A 182 9.81 -5.25 9.77
CA HIS A 182 9.26 -4.31 10.75
C HIS A 182 9.81 -2.90 10.50
N LYS A 183 9.54 -2.34 9.31
CA LYS A 183 10.09 -1.02 8.96
C LYS A 183 9.18 0.12 9.38
N LEU A 184 7.87 -0.01 9.16
CA LEU A 184 6.95 1.12 9.20
C LEU A 184 5.64 0.79 9.92
N ARG A 185 5.14 1.74 10.71
CA ARG A 185 3.74 1.80 11.17
C ARG A 185 3.10 3.07 10.63
N LEU A 186 2.04 2.92 9.82
CA LEU A 186 1.48 4.01 9.01
C LEU A 186 -0.03 4.20 9.19
N ASP A 187 -0.68 3.44 10.07
CA ASP A 187 -2.14 3.54 10.23
C ASP A 187 -2.53 4.94 10.74
N GLY A 188 -3.41 5.61 10.01
CA GLY A 188 -3.81 6.99 10.29
C GLY A 188 -2.88 8.06 9.70
N LEU A 189 -1.78 7.69 9.03
CA LEU A 189 -0.92 8.65 8.33
C LEU A 189 -1.70 9.35 7.21
N THR A 190 -1.60 10.67 7.15
CA THR A 190 -2.14 11.49 6.05
C THR A 190 -1.07 12.46 5.55
N TYR A 191 -1.06 12.68 4.24
CA TYR A 191 -0.13 13.57 3.54
C TYR A 191 -0.76 14.12 2.26
N THR A 192 -0.24 15.25 1.76
CA THR A 192 -0.71 15.87 0.52
C THR A 192 0.10 15.37 -0.68
N GLY A 193 -0.61 15.02 -1.75
CA GLY A 193 0.02 14.53 -2.98
C GLY A 193 0.57 13.11 -2.87
N LEU A 194 1.57 12.79 -3.69
CA LEU A 194 2.25 11.49 -3.69
C LEU A 194 3.58 11.58 -2.94
N PRO A 195 3.98 10.53 -2.19
CA PRO A 195 5.30 10.49 -1.57
C PRO A 195 6.41 10.61 -2.62
N ARG A 196 7.49 11.33 -2.30
CA ARG A 196 8.65 11.52 -3.18
C ARG A 196 9.80 10.59 -2.80
N GLU A 197 10.74 10.43 -3.74
CA GLU A 197 11.89 9.49 -3.67
C GLU A 197 11.52 8.00 -3.59
N VAL A 198 10.25 7.68 -3.82
CA VAL A 198 9.73 6.32 -3.82
C VAL A 198 8.78 6.13 -4.98
N THR A 199 8.96 5.04 -5.73
CA THR A 199 8.01 4.70 -6.80
C THR A 199 6.71 4.16 -6.21
N PRO A 200 5.57 4.28 -6.92
CA PRO A 200 4.30 3.72 -6.46
C PRO A 200 4.38 2.23 -6.12
N ASP A 201 5.12 1.45 -6.91
CA ASP A 201 5.31 0.01 -6.70
C ASP A 201 6.15 -0.29 -5.46
N GLN A 202 7.19 0.50 -5.20
CA GLN A 202 8.00 0.39 -3.98
C GLN A 202 7.18 0.74 -2.74
N TRP A 203 6.43 1.84 -2.77
CA TRP A 203 5.57 2.23 -1.66
C TRP A 203 4.50 1.16 -1.39
N LEU A 204 3.90 0.61 -2.44
CA LEU A 204 2.94 -0.48 -2.32
C LEU A 204 3.60 -1.77 -1.79
N ALA A 205 4.85 -2.05 -2.16
CA ALA A 205 5.59 -3.19 -1.62
C ALA A 205 5.84 -3.03 -0.11
N LEU A 206 6.15 -1.82 0.36
CA LEU A 206 6.30 -1.51 1.79
C LEU A 206 5.00 -1.77 2.55
N LEU A 207 3.87 -1.24 2.07
CA LEU A 207 2.56 -1.46 2.70
C LEU A 207 2.19 -2.94 2.82
N ARG A 208 2.67 -3.77 1.89
CA ARG A 208 2.33 -5.19 1.85
C ARG A 208 3.25 -6.06 2.69
N HIS A 209 4.52 -5.71 2.80
CA HIS A 209 5.53 -6.61 3.36
C HIS A 209 6.27 -6.02 4.56
N ASP A 210 6.37 -4.69 4.66
CA ASP A 210 7.25 -4.03 5.63
C ASP A 210 6.50 -3.25 6.72
N THR A 211 5.19 -3.52 6.86
CA THR A 211 4.34 -3.11 7.98
C THR A 211 3.97 -4.32 8.85
N ILE A 212 3.90 -4.12 10.17
CA ILE A 212 3.55 -5.18 11.14
C ILE A 212 2.13 -5.68 10.92
N ASP A 213 1.16 -4.75 10.91
CA ASP A 213 -0.26 -5.07 10.82
C ASP A 213 -0.89 -4.63 9.50
N TYR A 214 -2.00 -5.29 9.15
CA TYR A 214 -2.87 -4.83 8.07
C TYR A 214 -3.68 -3.62 8.54
N ALA A 215 -3.54 -2.50 7.84
CA ALA A 215 -4.40 -1.33 7.99
C ALA A 215 -5.04 -1.00 6.63
N ALA A 216 -6.35 -0.72 6.63
CA ALA A 216 -7.06 -0.39 5.39
C ALA A 216 -6.80 1.05 4.93
N GLN A 217 -6.62 1.98 5.87
CA GLN A 217 -6.52 3.41 5.62
C GLN A 217 -5.31 3.78 4.73
N PRO A 218 -4.08 3.26 4.94
CA PRO A 218 -2.93 3.65 4.11
C PRO A 218 -3.10 3.34 2.62
N TYR A 219 -3.72 2.20 2.29
CA TYR A 219 -4.04 1.84 0.91
C TYR A 219 -5.10 2.76 0.29
N GLN A 220 -6.12 3.12 1.06
CA GLN A 220 -7.19 4.00 0.58
C GLN A 220 -6.67 5.43 0.35
N HIS A 221 -5.82 5.93 1.25
CA HIS A 221 -5.17 7.22 1.12
C HIS A 221 -4.28 7.28 -0.12
N LEU A 222 -3.40 6.28 -0.31
CA LEU A 222 -2.55 6.18 -1.50
C LEU A 222 -3.37 6.10 -2.80
N ALA A 223 -4.44 5.30 -2.82
CA ALA A 223 -5.31 5.21 -3.98
C ALA A 223 -6.03 6.54 -4.27
N ALA A 224 -6.43 7.28 -3.24
CA ALA A 224 -7.01 8.62 -3.39
C ALA A 224 -6.00 9.63 -3.95
N ALA A 225 -4.77 9.62 -3.44
CA ALA A 225 -3.67 10.45 -3.95
C ALA A 225 -3.38 10.17 -5.43
N HIS A 226 -3.33 8.90 -5.84
CA HIS A 226 -3.18 8.53 -7.25
C HIS A 226 -4.34 9.02 -8.12
N ARG A 227 -5.59 8.92 -7.67
CA ARG A 227 -6.74 9.46 -8.42
C ARG A 227 -6.66 10.97 -8.56
N ALA A 228 -6.30 11.68 -7.49
CA ALA A 228 -6.13 13.14 -7.53
C ALA A 228 -5.03 13.57 -8.53
N ALA A 229 -3.99 12.74 -8.70
CA ALA A 229 -2.94 12.94 -9.69
C ALA A 229 -3.33 12.50 -11.13
N GLY A 230 -4.52 11.93 -11.36
CA GLY A 230 -4.94 11.39 -12.65
C GLY A 230 -4.41 9.97 -12.97
N HIS A 231 -3.78 9.31 -12.01
CA HIS A 231 -3.20 7.96 -12.12
C HIS A 231 -4.22 6.85 -11.79
N ASP A 232 -5.26 6.74 -12.62
CA ASP A 232 -6.37 5.80 -12.41
C ASP A 232 -5.96 4.32 -12.49
N HIS A 233 -4.88 4.01 -13.21
CA HIS A 233 -4.41 2.64 -13.32
C HIS A 233 -3.77 2.19 -12.00
N GLU A 234 -2.89 3.02 -11.46
CA GLU A 234 -2.14 2.86 -10.22
C GLU A 234 -3.11 2.80 -9.03
N ALA A 235 -4.10 3.70 -8.97
CA ALA A 235 -5.12 3.68 -7.93
C ALA A 235 -5.88 2.34 -7.87
N ARG A 236 -6.19 1.74 -9.04
CA ARG A 236 -6.81 0.42 -9.10
C ARG A 236 -5.85 -0.68 -8.65
N GLN A 237 -4.57 -0.60 -9.00
CA GLN A 237 -3.57 -1.58 -8.56
C GLN A 237 -3.42 -1.57 -7.03
N VAL A 238 -3.38 -0.39 -6.41
CA VAL A 238 -3.32 -0.23 -4.95
C VAL A 238 -4.52 -0.90 -4.26
N LEU A 239 -5.74 -0.68 -4.77
CA LEU A 239 -6.95 -1.29 -4.21
C LEU A 239 -7.01 -2.81 -4.40
N ILE A 240 -6.51 -3.33 -5.53
CA ILE A 240 -6.35 -4.77 -5.74
C ILE A 240 -5.37 -5.34 -4.70
N ALA A 241 -4.23 -4.69 -4.49
CA ALA A 241 -3.22 -5.10 -3.53
C ALA A 241 -3.74 -5.07 -2.09
N GLN A 242 -4.52 -4.04 -1.72
CA GLN A 242 -5.22 -3.98 -0.43
C GLN A 242 -6.09 -5.23 -0.21
N ARG A 243 -6.92 -5.59 -1.19
CA ARG A 243 -7.81 -6.76 -1.07
C ARG A 243 -7.03 -8.07 -0.98
N GLN A 244 -5.90 -8.18 -1.68
CA GLN A 244 -4.99 -9.33 -1.56
C GLN A 244 -4.38 -9.43 -0.16
N ASP A 245 -3.91 -8.32 0.40
CA ASP A 245 -3.28 -8.27 1.72
C ASP A 245 -4.29 -8.58 2.83
N GLN A 246 -5.50 -8.03 2.74
CA GLN A 246 -6.64 -8.34 3.62
C GLN A 246 -6.94 -9.85 3.71
N ILE A 247 -6.82 -10.58 2.59
CA ILE A 247 -7.00 -12.03 2.54
C ILE A 247 -5.78 -12.76 3.12
N ARG A 248 -4.57 -12.31 2.77
CA ARG A 248 -3.31 -12.93 3.18
C ARG A 248 -3.13 -12.90 4.69
N ARG A 249 -3.29 -11.72 5.29
CA ARG A 249 -3.16 -11.47 6.73
C ARG A 249 -4.41 -11.86 7.54
N ARG A 250 -5.35 -12.58 6.93
CA ARG A 250 -6.58 -13.12 7.57
C ARG A 250 -7.46 -12.07 8.26
N ALA A 251 -7.45 -10.83 7.78
CA ALA A 251 -8.33 -9.77 8.29
C ALA A 251 -9.82 -10.03 7.98
N LEU A 252 -10.13 -10.99 7.10
CA LEU A 252 -11.49 -11.49 6.87
C LEU A 252 -11.81 -12.69 7.77
N THR A 253 -12.80 -12.54 8.65
CA THR A 253 -13.22 -13.55 9.64
C THR A 253 -13.89 -14.79 9.03
N GLY A 254 -14.63 -14.64 7.93
CA GLY A 254 -15.39 -15.73 7.28
C GLY A 254 -14.59 -16.60 6.29
N ARG A 255 -14.77 -17.92 6.33
CA ARG A 255 -14.20 -18.86 5.33
C ARG A 255 -14.82 -18.67 3.94
N THR A 256 -16.15 -18.51 3.87
CA THR A 256 -16.90 -18.27 2.62
C THR A 256 -16.50 -16.95 1.97
N ALA A 257 -16.40 -15.87 2.77
CA ALA A 257 -15.94 -14.56 2.31
C ALA A 257 -14.54 -14.62 1.68
N ARG A 258 -13.62 -15.41 2.25
CA ARG A 258 -12.28 -15.60 1.69
C ARG A 258 -12.30 -16.37 0.37
N THR A 259 -13.05 -17.46 0.28
CA THR A 259 -13.17 -18.23 -0.97
C THR A 259 -13.80 -17.39 -2.08
N TRP A 260 -14.85 -16.64 -1.76
CA TRP A 260 -15.49 -15.72 -2.69
C TRP A 260 -14.55 -14.60 -3.14
N ALA A 261 -13.79 -14.00 -2.21
CA ALA A 261 -12.80 -12.99 -2.55
C ALA A 261 -11.69 -13.56 -3.45
N ARG A 262 -11.22 -14.79 -3.21
CA ARG A 262 -10.23 -15.44 -4.09
C ARG A 262 -10.77 -15.70 -5.49
N LEU A 263 -12.00 -16.19 -5.60
CA LEU A 263 -12.66 -16.47 -6.88
C LEU A 263 -12.86 -15.17 -7.69
N THR A 264 -13.37 -14.10 -7.05
CA THR A 264 -13.53 -12.79 -7.70
C THR A 264 -12.20 -12.12 -8.03
N GLY A 265 -11.15 -12.35 -7.24
CA GLY A 265 -9.78 -11.95 -7.55
C GLY A 265 -9.22 -12.60 -8.82
N LEU A 266 -9.44 -13.91 -8.98
CA LEU A 266 -9.02 -14.65 -10.18
C LEU A 266 -9.78 -14.18 -11.42
N LEU A 267 -11.11 -14.15 -11.33
CA LEU A 267 -11.99 -13.96 -12.48
C LEU A 267 -12.20 -12.50 -12.89
N LEU A 268 -12.27 -11.55 -11.95
CA LEU A 268 -12.48 -10.12 -12.26
C LEU A 268 -11.35 -9.20 -11.76
N GLY A 269 -10.32 -9.72 -11.10
CA GLY A 269 -9.40 -8.87 -10.36
C GLY A 269 -10.12 -8.00 -9.32
N TYR A 270 -11.04 -8.60 -8.56
CA TYR A 270 -11.89 -7.92 -7.56
C TYR A 270 -12.82 -6.82 -8.12
N GLY A 271 -13.18 -6.91 -9.40
CA GLY A 271 -14.03 -5.91 -10.08
C GLY A 271 -13.27 -4.72 -10.66
N TYR A 272 -11.93 -4.76 -10.65
CA TYR A 272 -11.07 -3.74 -11.24
C TYR A 272 -10.53 -4.12 -12.63
N LYS A 273 -10.61 -5.41 -13.02
CA LYS A 273 -10.16 -5.93 -14.33
C LYS A 273 -11.25 -6.79 -15.00
N PRO A 274 -12.41 -6.21 -15.36
CA PRO A 274 -13.55 -6.98 -15.92
C PRO A 274 -13.23 -7.69 -17.24
N TRP A 275 -12.26 -7.21 -18.02
CA TRP A 275 -11.82 -7.83 -19.28
C TRP A 275 -11.35 -9.29 -19.15
N ARG A 276 -10.90 -9.72 -17.96
CA ARG A 276 -10.53 -11.13 -17.71
C ARG A 276 -11.72 -12.07 -17.90
N ALA A 277 -12.94 -11.63 -17.58
CA ALA A 277 -14.15 -12.40 -17.82
C ALA A 277 -14.41 -12.59 -19.32
N LEU A 278 -14.03 -11.62 -20.19
CA LEU A 278 -14.12 -11.78 -21.64
C LEU A 278 -13.13 -12.83 -22.17
N ILE A 279 -11.91 -12.90 -21.60
CA ILE A 279 -10.95 -13.94 -21.96
C ILE A 279 -11.45 -15.32 -21.53
N ALA A 280 -12.00 -15.43 -20.32
CA ALA A 280 -12.60 -16.68 -19.85
C ALA A 280 -13.78 -17.09 -20.74
N LEU A 281 -14.64 -16.14 -21.14
CA LEU A 281 -15.72 -16.37 -22.10
C LEU A 281 -15.18 -16.85 -23.46
N ALA A 282 -14.14 -16.20 -23.99
CA ALA A 282 -13.50 -16.62 -25.24
C ALA A 282 -12.92 -18.03 -25.14
N ALA A 283 -12.31 -18.40 -24.00
CA ALA A 283 -11.80 -19.75 -23.75
C ALA A 283 -12.93 -20.81 -23.66
N VAL A 284 -14.08 -20.44 -23.09
CA VAL A 284 -15.27 -21.32 -23.09
C VAL A 284 -15.79 -21.53 -24.51
N LEU A 285 -15.82 -20.49 -25.33
CA LEU A 285 -16.23 -20.58 -26.73
C LEU A 285 -15.29 -21.46 -27.55
N THR A 286 -13.96 -21.30 -27.38
CA THR A 286 -12.99 -22.15 -28.08
C THR A 286 -13.09 -23.60 -27.62
N ALA A 287 -13.30 -23.86 -26.32
CA ALA A 287 -13.52 -25.21 -25.80
C ALA A 287 -14.80 -25.85 -26.37
N ALA A 288 -15.88 -25.08 -26.54
CA ALA A 288 -17.13 -25.57 -27.13
C ALA A 288 -16.95 -25.96 -28.60
N VAL A 289 -16.25 -25.12 -29.37
CA VAL A 289 -15.89 -25.40 -30.77
C VAL A 289 -15.00 -26.64 -30.87
N LEU A 290 -13.96 -26.74 -30.04
CA LEU A 290 -13.06 -27.90 -30.02
C LEU A 290 -13.81 -29.18 -29.66
N ALA A 291 -14.69 -29.16 -28.65
CA ALA A 291 -15.49 -30.31 -28.27
C ALA A 291 -16.40 -30.77 -29.42
N ALA A 292 -17.08 -29.84 -30.10
CA ALA A 292 -17.95 -30.15 -31.23
C ALA A 292 -17.18 -30.70 -32.44
N VAL A 293 -16.00 -30.14 -32.76
CA VAL A 293 -15.15 -30.62 -33.85
C VAL A 293 -14.57 -32.01 -33.56
N VAL A 294 -14.06 -32.25 -32.35
CA VAL A 294 -13.45 -33.52 -31.97
C VAL A 294 -14.49 -34.62 -31.82
N LEU A 295 -15.54 -34.38 -31.01
CA LEU A 295 -16.59 -35.38 -30.77
C LEU A 295 -17.45 -35.59 -32.03
N GLY A 296 -17.75 -34.54 -32.78
CA GLY A 296 -18.49 -34.64 -34.04
C GLY A 296 -17.71 -35.35 -35.13
N GLY A 297 -16.45 -34.96 -35.35
CA GLY A 297 -15.62 -35.51 -36.43
C GLY A 297 -15.05 -36.89 -36.16
N ALA A 298 -14.44 -37.11 -34.99
CA ALA A 298 -13.72 -38.35 -34.69
C ALA A 298 -14.62 -39.45 -34.07
N TYR A 299 -15.71 -39.06 -33.41
CA TYR A 299 -16.56 -39.98 -32.65
C TYR A 299 -18.01 -40.02 -33.13
N GLY A 300 -18.34 -39.29 -34.21
CA GLY A 300 -19.68 -39.30 -34.81
C GLY A 300 -20.77 -38.78 -33.88
N ALA A 301 -20.45 -37.82 -32.99
CA ALA A 301 -21.41 -37.23 -32.06
C ALA A 301 -22.43 -36.30 -32.74
N LEU A 302 -22.22 -35.95 -34.02
CA LEU A 302 -23.01 -35.01 -34.79
C LEU A 302 -23.43 -35.60 -36.13
N THR A 303 -24.70 -35.46 -36.48
CA THR A 303 -25.26 -35.94 -37.76
C THR A 303 -26.18 -34.91 -38.39
N GLN A 304 -26.23 -34.91 -39.73
CA GLN A 304 -27.13 -34.00 -40.43
C GLN A 304 -28.61 -34.37 -40.21
N ILE A 305 -29.44 -33.37 -39.90
CA ILE A 305 -30.90 -33.50 -39.87
C ILE A 305 -31.40 -33.21 -41.30
N ARG A 306 -31.95 -34.22 -41.97
CA ARG A 306 -32.63 -34.08 -43.27
C ARG A 306 -34.05 -34.65 -43.19
N THR A 307 -34.96 -34.05 -43.94
CA THR A 307 -36.32 -34.56 -44.18
C THR A 307 -36.50 -34.83 -45.68
N PRO A 308 -36.76 -36.08 -46.12
CA PRO A 308 -36.89 -37.31 -45.32
C PRO A 308 -35.54 -37.79 -44.70
N PRO A 309 -35.57 -38.53 -43.58
CA PRO A 309 -34.36 -38.98 -42.89
C PRO A 309 -33.55 -39.94 -43.78
N PRO A 310 -32.22 -39.79 -43.85
CA PRO A 310 -31.39 -40.63 -44.69
C PRO A 310 -31.31 -42.06 -44.13
N ALA A 311 -31.20 -43.04 -45.02
CA ALA A 311 -31.07 -44.46 -44.65
C ALA A 311 -29.77 -44.76 -43.87
N THR A 312 -28.76 -43.90 -44.01
CA THR A 312 -27.50 -43.96 -43.26
C THR A 312 -27.17 -42.59 -42.65
N PRO A 313 -26.53 -42.54 -41.46
CA PRO A 313 -26.15 -41.27 -40.85
C PRO A 313 -25.15 -40.52 -41.74
N VAL A 314 -25.50 -39.30 -42.14
CA VAL A 314 -24.60 -38.43 -42.92
C VAL A 314 -23.78 -37.57 -41.93
N PRO A 315 -22.44 -37.62 -41.97
CA PRO A 315 -21.60 -36.79 -41.11
C PRO A 315 -21.73 -35.32 -41.50
N CYS A 316 -21.68 -34.43 -40.51
CA CYS A 316 -21.69 -33.00 -40.77
C CYS A 316 -20.34 -32.51 -41.32
N THR A 317 -20.37 -31.38 -42.00
CA THR A 317 -19.16 -30.70 -42.48
C THR A 317 -18.39 -30.07 -41.32
N TRP A 318 -17.09 -29.81 -41.51
CA TRP A 318 -16.26 -29.17 -40.49
C TRP A 318 -16.81 -27.80 -40.06
N LEU A 319 -17.37 -27.03 -41.00
CA LEU A 319 -17.97 -25.71 -40.73
C LEU A 319 -19.25 -25.85 -39.90
N GLU A 320 -20.04 -26.90 -40.13
CA GLU A 320 -21.22 -27.23 -39.31
C GLU A 320 -20.80 -27.64 -37.89
N HIS A 321 -19.70 -28.38 -37.71
CA HIS A 321 -19.17 -28.67 -36.38
C HIS A 321 -18.76 -27.40 -35.62
N VAL A 322 -18.12 -26.44 -36.29
CA VAL A 322 -17.77 -25.15 -35.69
C VAL A 322 -19.03 -24.37 -35.32
N GLY A 323 -20.02 -24.31 -36.22
CA GLY A 323 -21.29 -23.64 -35.96
C GLY A 323 -22.05 -24.22 -34.77
N VAL A 324 -22.12 -25.55 -34.65
CA VAL A 324 -22.74 -26.22 -33.49
C VAL A 324 -21.97 -25.90 -32.21
N GLY A 325 -20.64 -25.89 -32.27
CA GLY A 325 -19.79 -25.49 -31.14
C GLY A 325 -20.01 -24.04 -30.71
N LEU A 326 -20.17 -23.12 -31.66
CA LEU A 326 -20.55 -21.74 -31.36
C LEU A 326 -21.93 -21.69 -30.69
N ASP A 327 -22.95 -22.36 -31.25
CA ASP A 327 -24.32 -22.41 -30.68
C ASP A 327 -24.37 -23.00 -29.26
N LEU A 328 -23.43 -23.90 -28.94
CA LEU A 328 -23.29 -24.49 -27.62
C LEU A 328 -22.67 -23.52 -26.61
N GLY A 329 -21.71 -22.70 -27.04
CA GLY A 329 -20.95 -21.81 -26.18
C GLY A 329 -21.52 -20.40 -26.07
N THR A 330 -22.20 -19.88 -27.08
CA THR A 330 -22.67 -18.48 -27.09
C THR A 330 -23.96 -18.32 -26.27
N PRO A 331 -24.00 -17.37 -25.33
CA PRO A 331 -25.19 -17.16 -24.50
C PRO A 331 -26.37 -16.52 -25.27
N LEU A 332 -26.07 -15.63 -26.23
CA LEU A 332 -27.06 -14.75 -26.87
C LEU A 332 -27.17 -14.90 -28.39
N LEU A 333 -26.18 -15.51 -29.05
CA LEU A 333 -26.14 -15.64 -30.51
C LEU A 333 -26.39 -17.09 -30.90
N THR A 334 -27.14 -17.31 -31.97
CA THR A 334 -27.28 -18.61 -32.61
C THR A 334 -26.93 -18.45 -34.09
N THR A 335 -26.10 -19.36 -34.59
CA THR A 335 -25.67 -19.46 -35.99
C THR A 335 -26.73 -20.17 -36.86
N GLY A 336 -27.73 -20.80 -36.23
CA GLY A 336 -28.78 -21.56 -36.89
C GLY A 336 -28.33 -22.91 -37.43
N THR A 337 -27.07 -23.30 -37.17
CA THR A 337 -26.48 -24.56 -37.69
C THR A 337 -27.10 -25.81 -37.07
N ARG A 338 -27.62 -25.71 -35.84
CA ARG A 338 -28.41 -26.78 -35.20
C ARG A 338 -29.64 -27.26 -35.95
N THR A 339 -30.16 -26.47 -36.90
CA THR A 339 -31.27 -26.90 -37.76
C THR A 339 -30.84 -27.90 -38.83
N ARG A 340 -29.54 -27.95 -39.16
CA ARG A 340 -28.97 -28.81 -40.20
C ARG A 340 -28.09 -29.91 -39.64
N CYS A 341 -27.50 -29.71 -38.47
CA CYS A 341 -26.58 -30.65 -37.83
C CYS A 341 -26.85 -30.68 -36.32
N ASP A 342 -27.16 -31.85 -35.77
CA ASP A 342 -27.48 -31.98 -34.34
C ASP A 342 -26.87 -33.24 -33.72
N THR A 343 -26.91 -33.29 -32.39
CA THR A 343 -26.32 -34.36 -31.59
C THR A 343 -27.01 -35.69 -31.81
N THR A 344 -26.21 -36.74 -31.99
CA THR A 344 -26.71 -38.11 -32.12
C THR A 344 -27.22 -38.65 -30.80
N ASN A 345 -28.13 -39.64 -30.86
CA ASN A 345 -28.53 -40.41 -29.68
C ASN A 345 -27.54 -41.55 -29.38
N THR A 346 -26.24 -41.25 -29.42
CA THR A 346 -25.15 -42.18 -29.12
C THR A 346 -24.36 -41.69 -27.91
N GLY A 347 -23.54 -42.54 -27.28
CA GLY A 347 -22.71 -42.15 -26.13
C GLY A 347 -21.87 -40.88 -26.35
N PRO A 348 -21.20 -40.71 -27.50
CA PRO A 348 -20.51 -39.46 -27.84
C PRO A 348 -21.43 -38.25 -27.97
N GLY A 349 -22.63 -38.42 -28.52
CA GLY A 349 -23.65 -37.37 -28.63
C GLY A 349 -24.18 -36.93 -27.26
N HIS A 350 -24.46 -37.87 -26.36
CA HIS A 350 -24.84 -37.56 -24.96
C HIS A 350 -23.72 -36.81 -24.24
N THR A 351 -22.47 -37.21 -24.45
CA THR A 351 -21.29 -36.55 -23.87
C THR A 351 -21.17 -35.11 -24.36
N LEU A 352 -21.31 -34.88 -25.67
CA LEU A 352 -21.27 -33.55 -26.26
C LEU A 352 -22.41 -32.66 -25.74
N THR A 353 -23.60 -33.23 -25.52
CA THR A 353 -24.74 -32.51 -24.92
C THR A 353 -24.46 -32.07 -23.48
N ILE A 354 -23.92 -32.96 -22.64
CA ILE A 354 -23.57 -32.62 -21.24
C ILE A 354 -22.48 -31.55 -21.19
N ILE A 355 -21.43 -31.69 -22.01
CA ILE A 355 -20.37 -30.68 -22.16
C ILE A 355 -20.98 -29.35 -22.61
N GLY A 356 -21.87 -29.39 -23.60
CA GLY A 356 -22.61 -28.24 -24.11
C GLY A 356 -23.39 -27.49 -23.04
N TRP A 357 -24.18 -28.19 -22.23
CA TRP A 357 -24.91 -27.56 -21.10
C TRP A 357 -23.96 -26.91 -20.09
N THR A 358 -22.86 -27.60 -19.76
CA THR A 358 -21.87 -27.10 -18.80
C THR A 358 -21.18 -25.83 -19.31
N LEU A 359 -20.73 -25.84 -20.57
CA LEU A 359 -20.08 -24.69 -21.19
C LEU A 359 -21.04 -23.51 -21.36
N ARG A 360 -22.31 -23.76 -21.69
CA ARG A 360 -23.34 -22.72 -21.78
C ARG A 360 -23.59 -22.05 -20.43
N LEU A 361 -23.65 -22.82 -19.35
CA LEU A 361 -23.79 -22.29 -18.00
C LEU A 361 -22.58 -21.43 -17.62
N LEU A 362 -21.36 -21.90 -17.92
CA LEU A 362 -20.13 -21.14 -17.70
C LEU A 362 -20.09 -19.85 -18.53
N ALA A 363 -20.53 -19.88 -19.79
CA ALA A 363 -20.59 -18.70 -20.65
C ALA A 363 -21.55 -17.64 -20.09
N TRP A 364 -22.74 -18.04 -19.63
CA TRP A 364 -23.66 -17.14 -18.93
C TRP A 364 -23.06 -16.61 -17.62
N ALA A 365 -22.36 -17.44 -16.85
CA ALA A 365 -21.67 -17.02 -15.64
C ALA A 365 -20.60 -15.96 -15.95
N PHE A 366 -19.73 -16.15 -16.94
CA PHE A 366 -18.71 -15.15 -17.30
C PHE A 366 -19.30 -13.89 -17.92
N ALA A 367 -20.36 -13.98 -18.73
CA ALA A 367 -21.05 -12.83 -19.29
C ALA A 367 -21.69 -11.96 -18.19
N THR A 368 -22.41 -12.57 -17.25
CA THR A 368 -23.00 -11.87 -16.10
C THR A 368 -21.93 -11.26 -15.20
N LEU A 369 -20.81 -11.97 -14.99
CA LEU A 369 -19.67 -11.50 -14.23
C LEU A 369 -18.98 -10.29 -14.89
N PHE A 370 -18.85 -10.28 -16.22
CA PHE A 370 -18.37 -9.12 -16.98
C PHE A 370 -19.29 -7.90 -16.75
N ILE A 371 -20.60 -8.07 -16.88
CA ILE A 371 -21.58 -7.01 -16.66
C ILE A 371 -21.50 -6.50 -15.22
N ALA A 372 -21.46 -7.40 -14.23
CA ALA A 372 -21.37 -7.04 -12.81
C ALA A 372 -20.04 -6.31 -12.47
N GLY A 373 -18.94 -6.69 -13.13
CA GLY A 373 -17.65 -6.01 -12.99
C GLY A 373 -17.65 -4.63 -13.66
N PHE A 374 -18.30 -4.50 -14.82
CA PHE A 374 -18.42 -3.23 -15.55
C PHE A 374 -19.31 -2.22 -14.82
N THR A 375 -20.43 -2.67 -14.26
CA THR A 375 -21.36 -1.82 -13.47
C THR A 375 -20.84 -1.51 -12.06
N GLY A 376 -19.71 -2.11 -11.65
CA GLY A 376 -19.11 -1.89 -10.33
C GLY A 376 -19.87 -2.54 -9.17
N ALA A 377 -20.87 -3.39 -9.43
CA ALA A 377 -21.64 -4.10 -8.40
C ALA A 377 -20.74 -4.92 -7.47
N VAL A 378 -19.67 -5.51 -8.02
CA VAL A 378 -18.68 -6.32 -7.27
C VAL A 378 -17.80 -5.47 -6.34
N ARG A 379 -17.69 -4.16 -6.55
CA ARG A 379 -16.86 -3.28 -5.71
C ARG A 379 -17.51 -2.97 -4.35
N LYS A 380 -18.82 -3.18 -4.22
CA LYS A 380 -19.63 -2.84 -3.03
C LYS A 380 -19.81 -4.01 -2.04
N THR A 381 -19.23 -5.18 -2.33
CA THR A 381 -19.35 -6.43 -1.56
C THR A 381 -17.99 -6.92 -1.10
#